data_AF-A0A537D8U4-F1
#
_entry.id   AF-A0A537D8U4-F1
#
_cell.length_a   1.000
_cell.length_b   1.000
_cell.length_c   1.000
_cell.angle_alpha   90.00
_cell.angle_beta   90.00
_cell.angle_gamma   90.00
#
_symmetry.space_group_name_H-M   'P 1'
#
loop_
_entity.id
_entity.type
_entity.pdbx_description
1 polymer ?
#
loop_
_entity_poly.entity_id
_entity_poly.type
_entity_poly.pdbx_seq_one_letter_code
_entity_poly.pdbx_strand_id
1 'polypeptide(L)'
;MAPFLPNAPAQVPGGIGLSGFLLDLGIALPSSFFLVLMGGVSSILFYLYAKHYRGLNSIVFAFPILIFFFYYRSFPNYMAYWLFPLVLELCRLGGPNLRLAFTTRLPSIAWRPPTGTFLRILRQRLTPSVMVVMTLTVIFAGVSGAYINQASNPRTAIQINGVMDPDSIGSATMINVTVTNLLATPVLPIFFVKYSFLTYFWASNSTSPLNSGSASSYVITAPDALSAVPRGDQFHIVIYDKLTGQLLGESSSWKSDILAPSLDNPGLKWWVLDPSVGTKVPFNWKLSLTNTNPEWSGISPLGVNGTTGVQMILNYTSPNAGIEKMALSQKVLLNATNLSIHFNQSLTTNIATNLIFGAIVADGTHTLYYIFSDRATQQTITPYSANTTVIIPTQRSQWNSVNLSPQPIWNAQGWATPPQVTFTVFLESNSPGIYYASLDNISPV
;
A
#
# COMPACT_ATOMS: atom_id res chain seq x y z
N MET A 1 8.39 -4.25 -16.42
CA MET A 1 8.30 -4.77 -15.04
C MET A 1 6.88 -5.25 -14.83
N ALA A 2 6.67 -6.40 -14.20
CA ALA A 2 5.34 -6.95 -13.95
C ALA A 2 5.07 -6.91 -12.44
N PRO A 3 3.83 -6.63 -12.00
CA PRO A 3 3.49 -6.60 -10.59
C PRO A 3 3.53 -8.01 -9.98
N PHE A 4 3.93 -8.13 -8.71
CA PHE A 4 4.03 -9.43 -8.01
C PHE A 4 2.66 -10.09 -7.77
N LEU A 5 1.61 -9.28 -7.75
CA LEU A 5 0.20 -9.68 -7.63
C LEU A 5 -0.60 -9.00 -8.75
N PRO A 6 -1.71 -9.61 -9.22
CA PRO A 6 -2.66 -8.91 -10.08
C PRO A 6 -3.08 -7.60 -9.42
N ASN A 7 -3.00 -6.48 -10.15
CA ASN A 7 -3.35 -5.13 -9.67
C ASN A 7 -2.47 -4.51 -8.55
N ALA A 8 -1.28 -5.05 -8.27
CA ALA A 8 -0.30 -4.39 -7.39
C ALA A 8 0.63 -3.42 -8.17
N PRO A 9 1.30 -2.47 -7.49
CA PRO A 9 2.36 -1.66 -8.12
C PRO A 9 3.49 -2.53 -8.67
N ALA A 10 4.16 -2.04 -9.73
CA ALA A 10 5.39 -2.64 -10.20
C ALA A 10 6.48 -2.49 -9.12
N GLN A 11 7.01 -3.60 -8.63
CA GLN A 11 8.09 -3.63 -7.64
C GLN A 11 9.38 -4.15 -8.28
N VAL A 12 10.52 -3.90 -7.63
CA VAL A 12 11.84 -4.40 -8.09
C VAL A 12 11.82 -5.93 -8.17
N PRO A 13 12.50 -6.55 -9.15
CA PRO A 13 12.81 -7.98 -9.17
C PRO A 13 13.79 -8.45 -8.07
N GLY A 14 13.94 -7.70 -6.97
CA GLY A 14 14.73 -8.06 -5.82
C GLY A 14 13.85 -8.91 -4.92
N GLY A 15 14.06 -10.22 -4.95
CA GLY A 15 13.24 -11.15 -4.20
C GLY A 15 13.19 -10.80 -2.71
N ILE A 16 12.08 -11.14 -2.08
CA ILE A 16 11.96 -11.17 -0.62
C ILE A 16 12.74 -12.42 -0.17
N GLY A 17 13.77 -12.26 0.69
CA GLY A 17 14.72 -13.32 1.08
C GLY A 17 16.13 -12.78 1.39
N LEU A 18 17.17 -13.63 1.32
CA LEU A 18 18.56 -13.20 1.51
C LEU A 18 18.96 -12.10 0.51
N SER A 19 18.45 -12.16 -0.73
CA SER A 19 18.72 -11.16 -1.76
C SER A 19 18.20 -9.77 -1.37
N GLY A 20 17.00 -9.68 -0.80
CA GLY A 20 16.47 -8.46 -0.19
C GLY A 20 17.34 -7.97 0.96
N PHE A 21 17.67 -8.85 1.92
CA PHE A 21 18.53 -8.48 3.06
C PHE A 21 19.92 -7.97 2.63
N LEU A 22 20.51 -8.56 1.59
CA LEU A 22 21.79 -8.13 1.06
C LEU A 22 21.67 -6.80 0.30
N LEU A 23 20.59 -6.60 -0.47
CA LEU A 23 20.30 -5.31 -1.08
C LEU A 23 20.08 -4.21 -0.03
N ASP A 24 19.45 -4.54 1.10
CA ASP A 24 19.27 -3.62 2.24
C ASP A 24 20.59 -3.22 2.90
N LEU A 25 21.64 -4.03 2.71
CA LEU A 25 23.00 -3.73 3.14
C LEU A 25 23.86 -3.10 2.03
N GLY A 26 23.25 -2.73 0.89
CA GLY A 26 23.94 -2.15 -0.28
C GLY A 26 24.72 -3.18 -1.12
N ILE A 27 24.47 -4.48 -0.91
CA ILE A 27 25.23 -5.58 -1.54
C ILE A 27 24.41 -6.16 -2.70
N ALA A 28 24.72 -5.71 -3.92
CA ALA A 28 24.12 -6.23 -5.15
C ALA A 28 24.94 -7.39 -5.74
N LEU A 29 24.59 -8.64 -5.41
CA LEU A 29 25.23 -9.84 -5.97
C LEU A 29 24.55 -10.32 -7.26
N PRO A 30 25.30 -10.90 -8.22
CA PRO A 30 24.74 -11.40 -9.47
C PRO A 30 23.79 -12.59 -9.22
N SER A 31 22.81 -12.78 -10.10
CA SER A 31 21.83 -13.89 -9.98
C SER A 31 22.48 -15.28 -9.97
N SER A 32 23.64 -15.44 -10.60
CA SER A 32 24.44 -16.66 -10.57
C SER A 32 24.91 -17.03 -9.17
N PHE A 33 25.21 -16.06 -8.30
CA PHE A 33 25.57 -16.29 -6.91
C PHE A 33 24.43 -16.97 -6.14
N PHE A 34 23.21 -16.44 -6.28
CA PHE A 34 22.03 -17.00 -5.61
C PHE A 34 21.65 -18.38 -6.17
N LEU A 35 21.89 -18.64 -7.46
CA LEU A 35 21.71 -19.97 -8.04
C LEU A 35 22.69 -21.00 -7.46
N VAL A 36 23.97 -20.64 -7.34
CA VAL A 36 25.00 -21.51 -6.74
C VAL A 36 24.70 -21.75 -5.26
N LEU A 37 24.29 -20.71 -4.53
CA LEU A 37 23.92 -20.80 -3.12
C LEU A 37 22.68 -21.69 -2.91
N MET A 38 21.64 -21.49 -3.72
CA MET A 38 20.42 -22.33 -3.69
C MET A 38 20.75 -23.79 -4.01
N GLY A 39 21.58 -24.04 -5.03
CA GLY A 39 22.05 -25.38 -5.37
C GLY A 39 22.81 -26.03 -4.21
N GLY A 40 23.74 -25.30 -3.59
CA GLY A 40 24.51 -25.77 -2.44
C GLY A 40 23.64 -26.09 -1.23
N VAL A 41 22.73 -25.20 -0.85
CA VAL A 41 21.80 -25.41 0.27
C VAL A 41 20.87 -26.59 -0.02
N SER A 42 20.36 -26.71 -1.24
CA SER A 42 19.51 -27.84 -1.66
C SER A 42 20.25 -29.17 -1.57
N SER A 43 21.50 -29.24 -2.06
CA SER A 43 22.34 -30.44 -1.98
C SER A 43 22.67 -30.82 -0.53
N ILE A 44 22.93 -29.84 0.34
CA ILE A 44 23.21 -30.08 1.77
C ILE A 44 21.95 -30.60 2.47
N LEU A 45 20.79 -29.97 2.23
CA LEU A 45 19.51 -30.41 2.80
C LEU A 45 19.16 -31.83 2.34
N PHE A 46 19.37 -32.13 1.04
CA PHE A 46 19.18 -33.47 0.49
C PHE A 46 20.11 -34.50 1.14
N TYR A 47 21.40 -34.17 1.30
CA TYR A 47 22.37 -35.04 1.98
C TYR A 47 22.00 -35.28 3.46
N LEU A 48 21.61 -34.22 4.18
CA LEU A 48 21.21 -34.32 5.59
C LEU A 48 19.96 -35.19 5.75
N TYR A 49 18.98 -35.06 4.86
CA TYR A 49 17.78 -35.88 4.85
C TYR A 49 18.09 -37.35 4.52
N ALA A 50 18.89 -37.61 3.50
CA ALA A 50 19.29 -38.97 3.14
C ALA A 50 20.01 -39.67 4.31
N LYS A 51 20.81 -38.93 5.08
CA LYS A 51 21.61 -39.48 6.20
C LYS A 51 20.84 -39.59 7.52
N HIS A 52 19.87 -38.71 7.77
CA HIS A 52 19.13 -38.64 9.05
C HIS A 52 17.61 -38.70 8.86
N TYR A 53 17.16 -39.50 7.89
CA TYR A 53 15.76 -39.67 7.49
C TYR A 53 14.79 -39.83 8.67
N ARG A 54 15.12 -40.72 9.63
CA ARG A 54 14.26 -41.00 10.80
C ARG A 54 14.06 -39.79 11.73
N GLY A 55 15.01 -38.86 11.80
CA GLY A 55 14.93 -37.67 12.66
C GLY A 55 14.41 -36.42 11.95
N LEU A 56 14.54 -36.36 10.62
CA LEU A 56 14.15 -35.20 9.81
C LEU A 56 12.82 -35.38 9.06
N ASN A 57 12.19 -36.56 9.15
CA ASN A 57 10.92 -36.86 8.48
C ASN A 57 9.82 -35.82 8.80
N SER A 58 9.81 -35.28 10.02
CA SER A 58 8.89 -34.24 10.47
C SER A 58 9.38 -32.81 10.23
N ILE A 59 10.49 -32.57 9.51
CA ILE A 59 11.05 -31.23 9.25
C ILE A 59 11.28 -31.00 7.73
N VAL A 60 11.10 -32.03 6.90
CA VAL A 60 11.20 -31.94 5.42
C VAL A 60 10.36 -30.80 4.86
N PHE A 61 9.21 -30.51 5.47
CA PHE A 61 8.32 -29.42 5.09
C PHE A 61 8.97 -28.02 5.15
N ALA A 62 10.01 -27.83 5.97
CA ALA A 62 10.71 -26.56 6.10
C ALA A 62 11.82 -26.38 5.05
N PHE A 63 12.18 -27.44 4.31
CA PHE A 63 13.25 -27.39 3.32
C PHE A 63 12.93 -26.47 2.15
N PRO A 64 11.72 -26.48 1.57
CA PRO A 64 11.33 -25.46 0.60
C PRO A 64 11.52 -24.04 1.13
N ILE A 65 11.09 -23.75 2.36
CA ILE A 65 11.23 -22.42 2.98
C ILE A 65 12.71 -21.99 2.99
N LEU A 66 13.61 -22.86 3.43
CA LEU A 66 15.05 -22.57 3.45
C LEU A 66 15.63 -22.40 2.04
N ILE A 67 15.28 -23.28 1.09
CA ILE A 67 15.74 -23.21 -0.31
C ILE A 67 15.29 -21.91 -0.98
N PHE A 68 14.02 -21.53 -0.77
CA PHE A 68 13.44 -20.33 -1.37
C PHE A 68 13.87 -19.03 -0.67
N PHE A 69 14.28 -19.07 0.60
CA PHE A 69 14.92 -17.93 1.26
C PHE A 69 16.21 -17.50 0.54
N PHE A 70 16.94 -18.46 -0.05
CA PHE A 70 18.13 -18.19 -0.87
C PHE A 70 17.81 -17.94 -2.35
N TYR A 71 16.53 -18.04 -2.76
CA TYR A 71 16.11 -17.85 -4.13
C TYR A 71 15.90 -16.36 -4.45
N TYR A 72 16.42 -15.93 -5.60
CA TYR A 72 16.56 -14.52 -5.98
C TYR A 72 15.23 -13.76 -6.22
N ARG A 73 14.07 -14.42 -6.36
CA ARG A 73 12.87 -13.75 -6.92
C ARG A 73 11.49 -13.96 -6.31
N SER A 74 11.23 -14.86 -5.35
CA SER A 74 9.81 -15.11 -4.98
C SER A 74 9.54 -15.95 -3.72
N PHE A 75 10.10 -15.60 -2.56
CA PHE A 75 9.75 -16.28 -1.31
C PHE A 75 8.24 -16.23 -0.95
N PRO A 76 7.49 -15.11 -1.10
CA PRO A 76 6.12 -15.01 -0.61
C PRO A 76 5.08 -15.65 -1.54
N ASN A 77 5.19 -15.44 -2.86
CA ASN A 77 4.27 -16.02 -3.84
C ASN A 77 4.26 -17.55 -3.77
N TYR A 78 5.42 -18.14 -3.41
CA TYR A 78 5.54 -19.58 -3.25
C TYR A 78 5.12 -20.05 -1.85
N MET A 79 5.43 -19.30 -0.77
CA MET A 79 4.90 -19.58 0.57
C MET A 79 3.36 -19.59 0.61
N ALA A 80 2.71 -18.67 -0.11
CA ALA A 80 1.25 -18.65 -0.25
C ALA A 80 0.71 -19.89 -0.98
N TYR A 81 1.40 -20.37 -2.01
CA TYR A 81 1.05 -21.58 -2.74
C TYR A 81 1.28 -22.86 -1.91
N TRP A 82 2.29 -22.85 -1.03
CA TRP A 82 2.67 -23.99 -0.19
C TRP A 82 1.97 -24.05 1.17
N LEU A 83 1.30 -22.97 1.58
CA LEU A 83 0.43 -22.95 2.76
C LEU A 83 -0.70 -23.99 2.67
N PHE A 84 -1.24 -24.25 1.46
CA PHE A 84 -2.30 -25.25 1.24
C PHE A 84 -1.85 -26.70 1.51
N PRO A 85 -0.71 -27.17 0.96
CA PRO A 85 -0.09 -28.44 1.37
C PRO A 85 0.26 -28.49 2.87
N LEU A 86 0.72 -27.37 3.44
CA LEU A 86 1.11 -27.25 4.85
C LEU A 86 -0.05 -27.52 5.81
N VAL A 87 -1.23 -26.98 5.53
CA VAL A 87 -2.45 -27.23 6.32
C VAL A 87 -2.86 -28.71 6.25
N LEU A 88 -2.78 -29.33 5.07
CA LEU A 88 -3.13 -30.73 4.88
C LEU A 88 -2.16 -31.70 5.59
N GLU A 89 -0.87 -31.39 5.64
CA GLU A 89 0.10 -32.19 6.41
C GLU A 89 0.00 -31.96 7.92
N LEU A 90 -0.23 -30.71 8.38
CA LEU A 90 -0.49 -30.40 9.80
C LEU A 90 -1.73 -31.15 10.32
N CYS A 91 -2.74 -31.33 9.47
CA CYS A 91 -3.93 -32.14 9.78
C CYS A 91 -3.67 -33.67 9.72
N ARG A 92 -2.77 -34.15 8.85
CA ARG A 92 -2.43 -35.59 8.73
C ARG A 92 -1.44 -36.09 9.78
N LEU A 93 -0.56 -35.22 10.30
CA LEU A 93 0.46 -35.57 11.29
C LEU A 93 -0.06 -35.66 12.73
N GLY A 94 -1.38 -35.53 12.95
CA GLY A 94 -1.97 -35.70 14.28
C GLY A 94 -1.43 -34.69 15.27
N GLY A 95 -1.49 -33.39 14.94
CA GLY A 95 -1.20 -32.27 15.84
C GLY A 95 0.26 -32.18 16.32
N PRO A 96 0.95 -31.04 16.17
CA PRO A 96 2.21 -30.88 16.87
C PRO A 96 1.88 -30.85 18.38
N ASN A 97 2.45 -31.80 19.14
CA ASN A 97 2.54 -31.68 20.60
C ASN A 97 3.46 -30.48 20.91
N LEU A 98 2.93 -29.27 20.78
CA LEU A 98 3.52 -27.98 21.16
C LEU A 98 3.63 -27.83 22.68
N ARG A 99 3.86 -28.92 23.41
CA ARG A 99 4.06 -28.91 24.87
C ARG A 99 5.51 -28.68 25.30
N LEU A 100 6.44 -28.51 24.37
CA LEU A 100 7.88 -28.39 24.70
C LEU A 100 8.49 -27.00 24.52
N ALA A 101 7.73 -25.97 24.15
CA ALA A 101 8.27 -24.62 23.95
C ALA A 101 7.75 -23.52 24.88
N PHE A 102 6.75 -23.78 25.74
CA PHE A 102 6.18 -22.73 26.63
C PHE A 102 6.02 -23.11 28.11
N THR A 103 6.63 -24.20 28.57
CA THR A 103 6.65 -24.52 30.01
C THR A 103 8.06 -24.89 30.49
N THR A 104 9.01 -23.97 30.37
CA THR A 104 10.15 -23.96 31.29
C THR A 104 9.82 -23.00 32.43
N ARG A 105 9.25 -23.53 33.51
CA ARG A 105 9.38 -22.89 34.83
C ARG A 105 10.87 -22.77 35.09
N LEU A 106 11.38 -21.55 35.16
CA LEU A 106 12.74 -21.25 35.60
C LEU A 106 12.97 -21.88 36.98
N PRO A 107 13.84 -22.90 37.13
CA PRO A 107 14.39 -23.21 38.43
C PRO A 107 15.43 -22.13 38.74
N SER A 108 15.32 -21.49 39.89
CA SER A 108 16.39 -20.63 40.42
C SER A 108 17.62 -21.49 40.67
N ILE A 109 18.57 -21.49 39.73
CA ILE A 109 19.85 -22.16 39.91
C ILE A 109 20.81 -21.18 40.58
N ALA A 110 21.14 -21.48 41.83
CA ALA A 110 22.16 -20.80 42.60
C ALA A 110 23.52 -20.90 41.88
N TRP A 111 24.14 -19.73 41.68
CA TRP A 111 25.47 -19.61 41.10
C TRP A 111 26.52 -20.22 42.02
N ARG A 112 27.14 -21.32 41.59
CA ARG A 112 28.51 -21.69 41.99
C ARG A 112 29.26 -22.18 40.74
N PRO A 113 30.47 -21.68 40.47
CA PRO A 113 31.23 -22.10 39.30
C PRO A 113 32.02 -23.37 39.64
N PRO A 114 31.95 -24.45 38.83
CA PRO A 114 33.01 -25.44 38.78
C PRO A 114 33.86 -25.15 37.55
N THR A 115 35.05 -24.61 37.80
CA THR A 115 36.19 -24.61 36.89
C THR A 115 36.55 -26.04 36.52
N GLY A 116 36.39 -26.43 35.25
CA GLY A 116 37.02 -27.66 34.73
C GLY A 116 36.32 -28.39 33.59
N THR A 117 35.03 -28.15 33.33
CA THR A 117 34.24 -29.01 32.41
C THR A 117 34.13 -28.52 30.97
N PHE A 118 34.47 -27.25 30.69
CA PHE A 118 34.30 -26.67 29.34
C PHE A 118 35.34 -27.16 28.30
N LEU A 119 36.55 -27.55 28.74
CA LEU A 119 37.61 -28.00 27.82
C LEU A 119 37.50 -29.48 27.40
N ARG A 120 36.62 -30.27 28.03
CA ARG A 120 36.46 -31.69 27.69
C ARG A 120 35.41 -31.94 26.60
N ILE A 121 34.43 -31.03 26.47
CA ILE A 121 33.38 -31.10 25.45
C ILE A 121 33.94 -30.71 24.06
N LEU A 122 35.00 -29.90 24.00
CA LEU A 122 35.61 -29.51 22.72
C LEU A 122 36.46 -30.63 22.07
N ARG A 123 36.75 -31.73 22.78
CA ARG A 123 37.72 -32.76 22.33
C ARG A 123 37.09 -34.02 21.73
N GLN A 124 35.76 -34.14 21.66
CA GLN A 124 35.11 -35.33 21.09
C GLN A 124 34.25 -34.98 19.86
N ARG A 125 34.80 -35.32 18.70
CA ARG A 125 34.14 -35.41 17.38
C ARG A 125 33.34 -34.17 16.98
N LEU A 126 34.07 -33.13 16.57
CA LEU A 126 33.56 -32.19 15.57
C LEU A 126 33.17 -33.00 14.33
N THR A 127 31.87 -33.20 14.15
CA THR A 127 31.31 -33.91 13.02
C THR A 127 31.66 -33.14 11.74
N PRO A 128 31.93 -33.81 10.61
CA PRO A 128 32.29 -33.17 9.33
C PRO A 128 31.33 -32.05 8.92
N SER A 129 30.07 -32.15 9.31
CA SER A 129 29.02 -31.15 9.12
C SER A 129 29.29 -29.81 9.82
N VAL A 130 29.88 -29.79 11.01
CA VAL A 130 30.18 -28.54 11.73
C VAL A 130 31.39 -27.84 11.12
N MET A 131 32.40 -28.60 10.66
CA MET A 131 33.51 -28.03 9.91
C MET A 131 33.06 -27.47 8.56
N VAL A 132 32.21 -28.19 7.82
CA VAL A 132 31.68 -27.68 6.54
C VAL A 132 30.88 -26.38 6.74
N VAL A 133 30.05 -26.30 7.78
CA VAL A 133 29.29 -25.07 8.10
C VAL A 133 30.21 -23.92 8.49
N MET A 134 31.25 -24.15 9.31
CA MET A 134 32.26 -23.13 9.62
C MET A 134 33.03 -22.69 8.37
N THR A 135 33.48 -23.64 7.53
CA THR A 135 34.23 -23.32 6.32
C THR A 135 33.35 -22.54 5.34
N LEU A 136 32.06 -22.89 5.20
CA LEU A 136 31.11 -22.12 4.40
C LEU A 136 30.85 -20.73 4.99
N THR A 137 30.73 -20.57 6.31
CA THR A 137 30.57 -19.24 6.93
C THR A 137 31.83 -18.39 6.82
N VAL A 138 33.02 -18.98 6.87
CA VAL A 138 34.30 -18.27 6.69
C VAL A 138 34.53 -17.90 5.22
N ILE A 139 34.17 -18.77 4.27
CA ILE A 139 34.15 -18.45 2.83
C ILE A 139 33.09 -17.37 2.57
N PHE A 140 31.91 -17.46 3.20
CA PHE A 140 30.85 -16.45 3.11
C PHE A 140 31.32 -15.10 3.64
N ALA A 141 31.99 -15.05 4.80
CA ALA A 141 32.54 -13.84 5.40
C ALA A 141 33.76 -13.29 4.63
N GLY A 142 34.61 -14.15 4.08
CA GLY A 142 35.80 -13.76 3.32
C GLY A 142 35.48 -13.24 1.92
N VAL A 143 34.55 -13.89 1.21
CA VAL A 143 34.11 -13.49 -0.14
C VAL A 143 33.18 -12.27 -0.06
N SER A 144 32.34 -12.16 0.98
CA SER A 144 31.55 -10.95 1.21
C SER A 144 32.42 -9.76 1.63
N GLY A 145 33.39 -9.94 2.54
CA GLY A 145 34.30 -8.87 2.96
C GLY A 145 35.15 -8.28 1.83
N ALA A 146 35.62 -9.11 0.89
CA ALA A 146 36.39 -8.65 -0.27
C ALA A 146 35.53 -7.92 -1.32
N TYR A 147 34.24 -8.29 -1.47
CA TYR A 147 33.33 -7.66 -2.43
C TYR A 147 32.67 -6.38 -1.89
N ILE A 148 32.40 -6.32 -0.58
CA ILE A 148 31.89 -5.13 0.11
C ILE A 148 32.86 -3.95 0.00
N ASN A 149 34.17 -4.21 0.02
CA ASN A 149 35.19 -3.17 -0.18
C ASN A 149 35.30 -2.67 -1.64
N GLN A 150 34.74 -3.39 -2.61
CA GLN A 150 34.74 -3.00 -4.03
C GLN A 150 33.44 -2.29 -4.44
N ALA A 151 32.35 -2.51 -3.69
CA ALA A 151 31.03 -1.90 -3.91
C ALA A 151 30.88 -0.50 -3.26
N SER A 152 31.86 -0.06 -2.47
CA SER A 152 31.81 1.21 -1.71
C SER A 152 32.21 2.46 -2.50
N ASN A 153 32.53 2.35 -3.81
CA ASN A 153 32.69 3.52 -4.66
C ASN A 153 31.33 3.98 -5.18
N PRO A 154 30.79 5.13 -4.75
CA PRO A 154 29.51 5.62 -5.22
C PRO A 154 29.60 5.89 -6.73
N ARG A 155 28.81 5.16 -7.52
CA ARG A 155 28.75 5.35 -8.98
C ARG A 155 27.89 6.55 -9.36
N THR A 156 27.02 6.97 -8.46
CA THR A 156 26.21 8.18 -8.56
C THR A 156 26.10 8.84 -7.19
N ALA A 157 26.00 10.17 -7.16
CA ALA A 157 25.61 10.91 -5.96
C ALA A 157 24.19 11.45 -6.13
N ILE A 158 23.35 11.18 -5.12
CA ILE A 158 21.91 11.41 -5.14
C ILE A 158 21.57 12.40 -4.03
N GLN A 159 20.91 13.49 -4.39
CA GLN A 159 20.44 14.50 -3.45
C GLN A 159 18.93 14.65 -3.59
N ILE A 160 18.21 14.52 -2.47
CA ILE A 160 16.77 14.75 -2.40
C ILE A 160 16.57 16.24 -2.12
N ASN A 161 15.91 16.92 -3.05
CA ASN A 161 15.70 18.38 -2.98
C ASN A 161 14.38 18.75 -2.32
N GLY A 162 13.36 17.90 -2.45
CA GLY A 162 12.05 18.14 -1.88
C GLY A 162 11.11 16.96 -2.05
N VAL A 163 10.20 16.83 -1.10
CA VAL A 163 9.16 15.79 -1.04
C VAL A 163 7.83 16.50 -0.95
N MET A 164 6.88 16.12 -1.80
CA MET A 164 5.63 16.85 -1.99
C MET A 164 4.44 15.91 -2.12
N ASP A 165 3.28 16.43 -1.75
CA ASP A 165 1.97 15.80 -1.96
C ASP A 165 1.02 16.80 -2.66
N PRO A 166 1.20 17.05 -3.97
CA PRO A 166 0.34 17.97 -4.71
C PRO A 166 -1.13 17.55 -4.76
N ASP A 167 -1.41 16.25 -4.59
CA ASP A 167 -2.77 15.71 -4.70
C ASP A 167 -3.49 15.57 -3.35
N SER A 168 -2.85 15.98 -2.24
CA SER A 168 -3.42 15.95 -0.88
C SER A 168 -3.97 14.58 -0.48
N ILE A 169 -3.18 13.51 -0.67
CA ILE A 169 -3.53 12.15 -0.23
C ILE A 169 -2.95 11.77 1.13
N GLY A 170 -2.17 12.67 1.76
CA GLY A 170 -1.49 12.43 3.04
C GLY A 170 -0.25 11.56 2.93
N SER A 171 0.31 11.43 1.73
CA SER A 171 1.50 10.65 1.39
C SER A 171 2.29 11.36 0.31
N ALA A 172 3.62 11.21 0.32
CA ALA A 172 4.46 11.79 -0.72
C ALA A 172 4.19 11.09 -2.06
N THR A 173 3.67 11.85 -3.01
CA THR A 173 3.38 11.38 -4.37
C THR A 173 4.39 11.90 -5.39
N MET A 174 5.16 12.93 -5.04
CA MET A 174 6.15 13.56 -5.89
C MET A 174 7.43 13.86 -5.12
N ILE A 175 8.59 13.51 -5.69
CA ILE A 175 9.90 13.80 -5.10
C ILE A 175 10.79 14.44 -6.17
N ASN A 176 11.47 15.53 -5.79
CA ASN A 176 12.47 16.18 -6.60
C ASN A 176 13.86 15.67 -6.20
N VAL A 177 14.59 15.12 -7.17
CA VAL A 177 15.89 14.47 -6.95
C VAL A 177 16.91 14.98 -7.94
N THR A 178 18.07 15.38 -7.47
CA THR A 178 19.24 15.64 -8.31
C THR A 178 20.17 14.43 -8.29
N VAL A 179 20.49 13.94 -9.48
CA VAL A 179 21.39 12.79 -9.68
C VAL A 179 22.62 13.27 -10.43
N THR A 180 23.79 12.93 -9.91
CA THR A 180 25.08 13.18 -10.53
C THR A 180 25.73 11.86 -10.94
N ASN A 181 26.11 11.74 -12.20
CA ASN A 181 26.78 10.54 -12.71
C ASN A 181 28.28 10.63 -12.47
N LEU A 182 28.82 9.77 -11.62
CA LEU A 182 30.25 9.70 -11.32
C LEU A 182 31.00 8.68 -12.20
N LEU A 183 30.28 7.96 -13.07
CA LEU A 183 30.87 7.02 -14.02
C LEU A 183 31.38 7.72 -15.29
N ALA A 184 32.37 7.09 -15.93
CA ALA A 184 32.88 7.49 -17.24
C ALA A 184 31.89 7.22 -18.38
N THR A 185 30.89 6.36 -18.17
CA THR A 185 29.88 5.97 -19.15
C THR A 185 28.54 6.66 -18.90
N PRO A 186 27.77 7.00 -19.96
CA PRO A 186 26.41 7.49 -19.79
C PRO A 186 25.52 6.42 -19.19
N VAL A 187 24.58 6.83 -18.34
CA VAL A 187 23.63 5.93 -17.65
C VAL A 187 22.21 6.39 -17.86
N LEU A 188 21.25 5.45 -17.86
CA LEU A 188 19.83 5.77 -17.95
C LEU A 188 19.15 5.44 -16.63
N PRO A 189 18.97 6.41 -15.72
CA PRO A 189 18.52 6.14 -14.37
C PRO A 189 17.06 5.68 -14.34
N ILE A 190 16.80 4.63 -13.55
CA ILE A 190 15.48 4.21 -13.10
C ILE A 190 15.41 4.42 -11.60
N PHE A 191 14.30 5.01 -11.15
CA PHE A 191 14.10 5.37 -9.76
C PHE A 191 13.20 4.36 -9.06
N PHE A 192 13.63 3.99 -7.86
CA PHE A 192 12.81 3.24 -6.94
C PHE A 192 12.85 3.88 -5.57
N VAL A 193 11.72 3.83 -4.88
CA VAL A 193 11.59 4.36 -3.53
C VAL A 193 11.30 3.21 -2.58
N LYS A 194 12.08 3.16 -1.50
CA LYS A 194 11.96 2.14 -0.47
C LYS A 194 11.74 2.80 0.88
N TYR A 195 10.58 2.55 1.46
CA TYR A 195 10.18 2.99 2.81
C TYR A 195 9.72 1.82 3.69
N SER A 196 9.66 0.61 3.12
CA SER A 196 9.23 -0.61 3.80
C SER A 196 10.06 -1.80 3.27
N PHE A 197 9.63 -3.03 3.59
CA PHE A 197 10.20 -4.27 3.04
C PHE A 197 10.03 -4.41 1.52
N LEU A 198 9.24 -3.52 0.90
CA LEU A 198 9.00 -3.46 -0.54
C LEU A 198 9.64 -2.21 -1.14
N THR A 199 10.20 -2.39 -2.33
CA THR A 199 10.79 -1.33 -3.14
C THR A 199 9.89 -1.05 -4.34
N TYR A 200 9.36 0.17 -4.42
CA TYR A 200 8.36 0.55 -5.41
C TYR A 200 9.01 1.29 -6.57
N PHE A 201 8.62 0.96 -7.80
CA PHE A 201 9.04 1.69 -8.99
C PHE A 201 8.34 3.04 -9.05
N TRP A 202 9.09 4.10 -9.30
CA TRP A 202 8.57 5.45 -9.49
C TRP A 202 8.90 5.95 -10.89
N ALA A 203 7.93 6.60 -11.54
CA ALA A 203 8.10 7.12 -12.89
C ALA A 203 8.87 8.46 -12.84
N SER A 204 9.74 8.72 -13.81
CA SER A 204 10.46 10.00 -13.94
C SER A 204 9.90 10.84 -15.10
N ASN A 205 9.98 12.16 -14.94
CA ASN A 205 9.62 13.12 -15.99
C ASN A 205 10.56 13.11 -17.22
N SER A 206 11.79 12.60 -17.05
CA SER A 206 12.80 12.54 -18.10
C SER A 206 13.27 11.11 -18.33
N THR A 207 13.48 10.78 -19.60
CA THR A 207 14.03 9.52 -20.10
C THR A 207 15.38 9.74 -20.80
N SER A 208 15.96 10.93 -20.67
CA SER A 208 17.25 11.26 -21.29
C SER A 208 18.41 10.61 -20.51
N PRO A 209 19.42 10.06 -21.21
CA PRO A 209 20.59 9.51 -20.57
C PRO A 209 21.40 10.61 -19.87
N LEU A 210 21.96 10.28 -18.71
CA LEU A 210 22.81 11.16 -17.92
C LEU A 210 24.27 10.94 -18.33
N ASN A 211 24.88 11.96 -18.92
CA ASN A 211 26.27 11.92 -19.40
C ASN A 211 27.26 11.82 -18.24
N SER A 212 28.48 11.37 -18.52
CA SER A 212 29.56 11.26 -17.54
C SER A 212 29.84 12.62 -16.87
N GLY A 213 29.95 12.63 -15.54
CA GLY A 213 30.23 13.82 -14.74
C GLY A 213 29.10 14.85 -14.68
N SER A 214 27.97 14.61 -15.37
CA SER A 214 26.86 15.56 -15.42
C SER A 214 25.86 15.35 -14.28
N ALA A 215 25.22 16.46 -13.89
CA ALA A 215 24.15 16.52 -12.90
C ALA A 215 22.83 16.85 -13.59
N SER A 216 21.74 16.16 -13.23
CA SER A 216 20.40 16.49 -13.71
C SER A 216 19.37 16.37 -12.60
N SER A 217 18.33 17.20 -12.66
CA SER A 217 17.20 17.17 -11.73
C SER A 217 16.04 16.40 -12.35
N TYR A 218 15.52 15.43 -11.61
CA TYR A 218 14.41 14.57 -11.97
C TYR A 218 13.24 14.82 -11.02
N VAL A 219 12.04 14.86 -11.59
CA VAL A 219 10.80 14.79 -10.81
C VAL A 219 10.30 13.37 -10.93
N ILE A 220 10.26 12.66 -9.80
CA ILE A 220 9.76 11.29 -9.74
C ILE A 220 8.38 11.27 -9.10
N THR A 221 7.48 10.46 -9.65
CA THR A 221 6.08 10.36 -9.22
C THR A 221 5.70 8.93 -8.90
N ALA A 222 4.93 8.74 -7.83
CA ALA A 222 4.37 7.46 -7.46
C ALA A 222 3.41 6.96 -8.56
N PRO A 223 3.44 5.68 -8.94
CA PRO A 223 2.52 5.12 -9.95
C PRO A 223 1.10 4.94 -9.40
N ASP A 224 0.94 4.77 -8.10
CA ASP A 224 -0.35 4.65 -7.41
C ASP A 224 -0.26 5.21 -5.97
N ALA A 225 -1.40 5.38 -5.30
CA ALA A 225 -1.43 5.89 -3.93
C ALA A 225 -0.86 4.90 -2.89
N LEU A 226 -0.77 3.60 -3.20
CA LEU A 226 -0.25 2.58 -2.28
C LEU A 226 1.28 2.51 -2.26
N SER A 227 1.92 2.99 -3.32
CA SER A 227 3.38 3.10 -3.49
C SER A 227 3.93 4.48 -3.11
N ALA A 228 3.04 5.44 -2.82
CA ALA A 228 3.38 6.73 -2.24
C ALA A 228 3.96 6.55 -0.83
N VAL A 229 4.93 7.38 -0.46
CA VAL A 229 5.57 7.26 0.86
C VAL A 229 4.65 7.83 1.93
N PRO A 230 4.22 7.03 2.93
CA PRO A 230 3.33 7.53 3.97
C PRO A 230 3.94 8.69 4.75
N ARG A 231 3.09 9.58 5.26
CA ARG A 231 3.52 10.67 6.13
C ARG A 231 4.28 10.14 7.35
N GLY A 232 5.42 10.75 7.62
CA GLY A 232 6.24 10.48 8.80
C GLY A 232 7.23 9.33 8.63
N ASP A 233 7.08 8.52 7.58
CA ASP A 233 7.95 7.39 7.30
C ASP A 233 9.30 7.86 6.74
N GLN A 234 10.33 7.06 7.04
CA GLN A 234 11.65 7.21 6.45
C GLN A 234 11.73 6.41 5.16
N PHE A 235 12.33 7.01 4.13
CA PHE A 235 12.55 6.36 2.85
C PHE A 235 13.95 6.67 2.32
N HIS A 236 14.39 5.88 1.35
CA HIS A 236 15.57 6.16 0.54
C HIS A 236 15.27 5.81 -0.91
N ILE A 237 16.06 6.38 -1.81
CA ILE A 237 15.91 6.23 -3.25
C ILE A 237 17.02 5.34 -3.75
N VAL A 238 16.66 4.28 -4.46
CA VAL A 238 17.57 3.34 -5.08
C VAL A 238 17.51 3.56 -6.59
N ILE A 239 18.67 3.80 -7.22
CA ILE A 239 18.76 4.06 -8.66
C ILE A 239 19.44 2.89 -9.34
N TYR A 240 18.81 2.37 -10.40
CA TYR A 240 19.39 1.37 -11.28
C TYR A 240 19.59 1.93 -12.69
N ASP A 241 20.54 1.39 -13.42
CA ASP A 241 20.67 1.66 -14.85
C ASP A 241 19.67 0.82 -15.64
N LYS A 242 18.87 1.45 -16.50
CA LYS A 242 17.87 0.78 -17.34
C LYS A 242 18.49 -0.20 -18.32
N LEU A 243 19.68 0.11 -18.84
CA LEU A 243 20.31 -0.67 -19.90
C LEU A 243 20.98 -1.93 -19.33
N THR A 244 21.72 -1.79 -18.25
CA THR A 244 22.49 -2.89 -17.65
C THR A 244 21.79 -3.59 -16.48
N GLY A 245 20.77 -2.95 -15.88
CA GLY A 245 20.12 -3.43 -14.66
C GLY A 245 21.00 -3.35 -13.42
N GLN A 246 22.16 -2.69 -13.49
CA GLN A 246 23.08 -2.57 -12.35
C GLN A 246 22.65 -1.46 -11.40
N LEU A 247 22.93 -1.65 -10.10
CA LEU A 247 22.76 -0.61 -9.09
C LEU A 247 23.75 0.53 -9.35
N LEU A 248 23.22 1.75 -9.45
CA LEU A 248 23.99 2.98 -9.64
C LEU A 248 24.25 3.71 -8.33
N GLY A 249 23.34 3.62 -7.37
CA GLY A 249 23.51 4.27 -6.08
C GLY A 249 22.24 4.26 -5.24
N GLU A 250 22.43 4.63 -3.99
CA GLU A 250 21.38 4.75 -2.99
C GLU A 250 21.52 6.10 -2.29
N SER A 251 20.40 6.78 -2.06
CA SER A 251 20.38 8.05 -1.34
C SER A 251 20.53 7.83 0.16
N SER A 252 20.90 8.89 0.89
CA SER A 252 20.68 8.90 2.34
C SER A 252 19.19 8.74 2.67
N SER A 253 18.90 8.23 3.86
CA SER A 253 17.53 8.18 4.38
C SER A 253 16.96 9.60 4.54
N TRP A 254 15.70 9.76 4.16
CA TRP A 254 14.94 11.00 4.23
C TRP A 254 13.59 10.76 4.89
N LYS A 255 13.08 11.72 5.66
CA LYS A 255 11.77 11.62 6.30
C LYS A 255 10.70 12.32 5.47
N SER A 256 9.59 11.63 5.20
CA SER A 256 8.43 12.20 4.51
C SER A 256 7.68 13.16 5.44
N ASP A 257 8.03 14.45 5.40
CA ASP A 257 7.41 15.51 6.20
C ASP A 257 6.23 16.15 5.45
N ILE A 258 5.18 15.36 5.23
CA ILE A 258 3.95 15.78 4.54
C ILE A 258 2.90 16.20 5.57
N LEU A 259 2.21 17.31 5.33
CA LEU A 259 1.13 17.75 6.20
C LEU A 259 -0.07 16.80 6.12
N ALA A 260 -0.83 16.70 7.21
CA ALA A 260 -2.13 16.04 7.19
C ALA A 260 -3.07 16.80 6.24
N PRO A 261 -3.64 16.17 5.20
CA PRO A 261 -4.72 16.79 4.46
C PRO A 261 -5.97 16.90 5.35
N SER A 262 -6.80 17.89 5.08
CA SER A 262 -8.09 18.06 5.75
C SER A 262 -9.16 17.12 5.20
N LEU A 263 -9.04 16.78 3.91
CA LEU A 263 -9.84 15.83 3.15
C LEU A 263 -8.89 15.05 2.25
N ASP A 264 -8.92 13.72 2.28
CA ASP A 264 -7.98 12.95 1.45
C ASP A 264 -8.48 12.81 0.02
N ASN A 265 -7.55 12.92 -0.93
CA ASN A 265 -7.80 12.73 -2.36
C ASN A 265 -8.96 13.61 -2.88
N PRO A 266 -8.94 14.93 -2.63
CA PRO A 266 -10.05 15.86 -2.96
C PRO A 266 -10.38 15.87 -4.45
N GLY A 267 -9.38 15.72 -5.32
CA GLY A 267 -9.57 15.64 -6.77
C GLY A 267 -10.01 14.27 -7.29
N LEU A 268 -10.26 13.29 -6.41
CA LEU A 268 -10.71 11.92 -6.74
C LEU A 268 -9.86 11.25 -7.84
N LYS A 269 -8.56 11.58 -7.84
CA LYS A 269 -7.60 11.19 -8.88
C LYS A 269 -7.05 9.80 -8.64
N TRP A 270 -6.78 9.46 -7.38
CA TRP A 270 -6.13 8.22 -7.01
C TRP A 270 -7.16 7.15 -6.68
N TRP A 271 -6.99 5.96 -7.25
CA TRP A 271 -7.93 4.84 -7.11
C TRP A 271 -7.21 3.58 -6.65
N VAL A 272 -7.80 2.87 -5.71
CA VAL A 272 -7.28 1.63 -5.14
C VAL A 272 -8.37 0.56 -5.13
N LEU A 273 -7.98 -0.71 -5.26
CA LEU A 273 -8.93 -1.82 -5.15
C LEU A 273 -9.41 -1.93 -3.70
N ASP A 274 -10.71 -1.79 -3.46
CA ASP A 274 -11.30 -2.15 -2.17
C ASP A 274 -11.66 -3.64 -2.17
N PRO A 275 -10.96 -4.48 -1.40
CA PRO A 275 -11.21 -5.92 -1.39
C PRO A 275 -12.58 -6.29 -0.82
N SER A 276 -13.23 -5.41 -0.04
CA SER A 276 -14.56 -5.69 0.53
C SER A 276 -15.68 -5.62 -0.49
N VAL A 277 -15.51 -4.79 -1.54
CA VAL A 277 -16.50 -4.60 -2.62
C VAL A 277 -16.02 -5.23 -3.93
N GLY A 278 -14.72 -5.52 -4.06
CA GLY A 278 -14.13 -6.10 -5.26
C GLY A 278 -13.99 -5.13 -6.44
N THR A 279 -14.10 -3.82 -6.19
CA THR A 279 -14.00 -2.77 -7.20
C THR A 279 -13.02 -1.68 -6.79
N LYS A 280 -12.56 -0.87 -7.75
CA LYS A 280 -11.70 0.28 -7.47
C LYS A 280 -12.55 1.40 -6.84
N VAL A 281 -12.02 2.02 -5.80
CA VAL A 281 -12.59 3.19 -5.12
C VAL A 281 -11.54 4.29 -5.00
N PRO A 282 -11.94 5.57 -4.88
CA PRO A 282 -10.99 6.64 -4.59
C PRO A 282 -10.21 6.35 -3.30
N PHE A 283 -8.90 6.63 -3.30
CA PHE A 283 -8.03 6.36 -2.17
C PHE A 283 -8.53 7.05 -0.89
N ASN A 284 -8.60 6.30 0.22
CA ASN A 284 -9.20 6.69 1.52
C ASN A 284 -10.72 6.98 1.51
N TRP A 285 -11.43 6.61 0.45
CA TRP A 285 -12.90 6.62 0.42
C TRP A 285 -13.47 5.20 0.54
N LYS A 286 -14.67 5.11 1.10
CA LYS A 286 -15.40 3.86 1.28
C LYS A 286 -16.71 3.87 0.50
N LEU A 287 -16.85 2.91 -0.40
CA LEU A 287 -18.08 2.66 -1.13
C LEU A 287 -19.00 1.78 -0.29
N SER A 288 -20.21 2.26 -0.05
CA SER A 288 -21.31 1.49 0.55
C SER A 288 -22.43 1.35 -0.46
N LEU A 289 -22.92 0.11 -0.61
CA LEU A 289 -23.99 -0.27 -1.52
C LEU A 289 -25.13 -0.88 -0.70
N THR A 290 -26.37 -0.56 -1.05
CA THR A 290 -27.57 -1.09 -0.37
C THR A 290 -28.64 -1.44 -1.39
N ASN A 291 -29.07 -2.70 -1.39
CA ASN A 291 -30.06 -3.28 -2.31
C ASN A 291 -29.77 -3.15 -3.81
N THR A 292 -28.55 -2.74 -4.19
CA THR A 292 -28.17 -2.49 -5.58
C THR A 292 -27.76 -3.76 -6.32
N ASN A 293 -28.01 -3.83 -7.62
CA ASN A 293 -27.36 -4.81 -8.49
C ASN A 293 -25.86 -4.48 -8.69
N PRO A 294 -24.91 -5.27 -8.16
CA PRO A 294 -23.49 -4.95 -8.20
C PRO A 294 -22.87 -5.01 -9.61
N GLU A 295 -23.54 -5.62 -10.58
CA GLU A 295 -23.04 -5.68 -11.97
C GLU A 295 -23.26 -4.37 -12.74
N TRP A 296 -24.33 -3.64 -12.41
CA TRP A 296 -24.74 -2.43 -13.15
C TRP A 296 -24.66 -1.15 -12.32
N SER A 297 -24.80 -1.28 -11.00
CA SER A 297 -24.66 -0.17 -10.06
C SER A 297 -23.25 -0.17 -9.51
N GLY A 298 -22.55 0.93 -9.71
CA GLY A 298 -21.18 1.07 -9.24
C GLY A 298 -20.66 2.48 -9.42
N ILE A 299 -19.38 2.63 -9.09
CA ILE A 299 -18.62 3.81 -9.41
C ILE A 299 -17.63 3.49 -10.51
N SER A 300 -17.42 4.44 -11.40
CA SER A 300 -16.37 4.39 -12.42
C SER A 300 -15.55 5.68 -12.39
N PRO A 301 -14.28 5.63 -12.76
CA PRO A 301 -13.50 6.85 -12.92
C PRO A 301 -14.01 7.72 -14.07
N LEU A 302 -13.98 9.04 -13.89
CA LEU A 302 -14.33 10.01 -14.94
C LEU A 302 -13.13 10.25 -15.87
N GLY A 303 -13.37 10.36 -17.19
CA GLY A 303 -12.37 10.75 -18.21
C GLY A 303 -11.56 9.59 -18.83
N VAL A 304 -10.83 9.88 -19.92
CA VAL A 304 -10.09 8.88 -20.75
C VAL A 304 -8.98 8.16 -19.98
N ASN A 305 -8.45 8.79 -18.93
CA ASN A 305 -7.42 8.22 -18.05
C ASN A 305 -7.95 7.89 -16.64
N GLY A 306 -9.25 8.02 -16.39
CA GLY A 306 -9.88 7.67 -15.12
C GLY A 306 -9.27 8.32 -13.87
N THR A 307 -8.83 9.57 -14.01
CA THR A 307 -8.06 10.30 -12.97
C THR A 307 -8.65 11.67 -12.66
N THR A 308 -9.78 12.02 -13.26
CA THR A 308 -10.36 13.37 -13.19
C THR A 308 -11.68 13.41 -12.44
N GLY A 309 -12.02 12.37 -11.67
CA GLY A 309 -13.28 12.29 -10.95
C GLY A 309 -13.87 10.90 -10.83
N VAL A 310 -15.10 10.86 -10.32
CA VAL A 310 -15.95 9.68 -10.19
C VAL A 310 -17.28 9.89 -10.89
N GLN A 311 -17.77 8.85 -11.53
CA GLN A 311 -19.15 8.72 -11.98
C GLN A 311 -19.83 7.67 -11.11
N MET A 312 -20.92 8.06 -10.45
CA MET A 312 -21.80 7.18 -9.68
C MET A 312 -22.97 6.78 -10.58
N ILE A 313 -23.21 5.48 -10.73
CA ILE A 313 -24.30 4.92 -11.55
C ILE A 313 -25.17 4.04 -10.65
N LEU A 314 -26.44 4.40 -10.53
CA LEU A 314 -27.45 3.63 -9.79
C LEU A 314 -28.47 3.08 -10.79
N ASN A 315 -28.46 1.77 -11.01
CA ASN A 315 -29.42 1.05 -11.83
C ASN A 315 -30.41 0.29 -10.93
N TYR A 316 -31.55 0.92 -10.66
CA TYR A 316 -32.60 0.31 -9.86
C TYR A 316 -33.62 -0.39 -10.75
N THR A 317 -33.77 -1.71 -10.61
CA THR A 317 -34.57 -2.52 -11.56
C THR A 317 -35.92 -3.00 -11.03
N SER A 318 -36.15 -3.01 -9.70
CA SER A 318 -37.39 -3.55 -9.13
C SER A 318 -37.84 -2.85 -7.84
N PRO A 319 -39.08 -2.33 -7.77
CA PRO A 319 -39.60 -1.65 -6.59
C PRO A 319 -39.74 -2.57 -5.37
N ASN A 320 -39.66 -3.89 -5.56
CA ASN A 320 -39.83 -4.89 -4.50
C ASN A 320 -38.59 -5.03 -3.60
N ALA A 321 -37.44 -4.42 -3.97
CA ALA A 321 -36.18 -4.54 -3.24
C ALA A 321 -35.95 -3.43 -2.18
N GLY A 322 -36.93 -2.55 -1.94
CA GLY A 322 -36.76 -1.40 -1.05
C GLY A 322 -35.87 -0.31 -1.67
N ILE A 323 -35.40 0.65 -0.88
CA ILE A 323 -34.58 1.78 -1.38
C ILE A 323 -33.23 1.25 -1.86
N GLU A 324 -32.84 1.61 -3.08
CA GLU A 324 -31.49 1.41 -3.58
C GLU A 324 -30.62 2.62 -3.27
N LYS A 325 -29.42 2.38 -2.77
CA LYS A 325 -28.50 3.44 -2.36
C LYS A 325 -27.06 3.09 -2.64
N MET A 326 -26.33 4.12 -3.08
CA MET A 326 -24.89 4.15 -3.19
C MET A 326 -24.33 5.34 -2.43
N ALA A 327 -23.25 5.12 -1.69
CA ALA A 327 -22.61 6.16 -0.89
C ALA A 327 -21.09 6.04 -0.94
N LEU A 328 -20.42 7.17 -1.18
CA LEU A 328 -18.99 7.35 -1.03
C LEU A 328 -18.73 8.13 0.25
N SER A 329 -18.03 7.51 1.21
CA SER A 329 -17.87 8.07 2.55
C SER A 329 -16.40 8.12 2.99
N GLN A 330 -16.09 9.10 3.83
CA GLN A 330 -14.79 9.28 4.46
C GLN A 330 -14.96 9.88 5.86
N LYS A 331 -14.04 9.55 6.78
CA LYS A 331 -13.95 10.21 8.08
C LYS A 331 -13.09 11.46 7.97
N VAL A 332 -13.62 12.58 8.46
CA VAL A 332 -12.99 13.90 8.38
C VAL A 332 -13.20 14.67 9.68
N LEU A 333 -12.40 15.69 9.93
CA LEU A 333 -12.64 16.61 11.04
C LEU A 333 -13.82 17.53 10.71
N LEU A 334 -14.62 17.92 11.71
CA LEU A 334 -15.78 18.79 11.44
C LEU A 334 -15.38 20.15 10.85
N ASN A 335 -14.27 20.75 11.31
CA ASN A 335 -13.76 22.00 10.74
C ASN A 335 -13.32 21.85 9.26
N ALA A 336 -12.94 20.64 8.84
CA ALA A 336 -12.55 20.30 7.47
C ALA A 336 -13.75 19.99 6.57
N THR A 337 -14.97 20.01 7.09
CA THR A 337 -16.20 19.78 6.31
C THR A 337 -16.78 21.04 5.69
N ASN A 338 -16.07 22.18 5.80
CA ASN A 338 -16.31 23.32 4.93
C ASN A 338 -15.69 23.03 3.55
N LEU A 339 -16.52 22.61 2.59
CA LEU A 339 -16.05 22.07 1.32
C LEU A 339 -16.93 22.49 0.13
N SER A 340 -16.31 22.57 -1.05
CA SER A 340 -16.95 22.80 -2.33
C SER A 340 -17.00 21.49 -3.10
N ILE A 341 -18.21 21.06 -3.45
CA ILE A 341 -18.46 19.90 -4.31
C ILE A 341 -18.76 20.38 -5.71
N HIS A 342 -17.98 19.92 -6.69
CA HIS A 342 -18.24 20.17 -8.10
C HIS A 342 -18.77 18.89 -8.76
N PHE A 343 -19.97 18.97 -9.34
CA PHE A 343 -20.69 17.80 -9.84
C PHE A 343 -21.66 18.11 -10.98
N ASN A 344 -22.02 17.08 -11.73
CA ASN A 344 -23.07 17.11 -12.75
C ASN A 344 -24.02 15.92 -12.55
N GLN A 345 -25.32 16.19 -12.50
CA GLN A 345 -26.36 15.18 -12.33
C GLN A 345 -27.33 15.16 -13.51
N SER A 346 -27.76 13.97 -13.91
CA SER A 346 -28.75 13.81 -15.00
C SER A 346 -30.18 13.58 -14.52
N LEU A 347 -30.34 13.26 -13.24
CA LEU A 347 -31.60 12.91 -12.62
C LEU A 347 -32.33 14.16 -12.08
N THR A 348 -33.66 14.03 -11.92
CA THR A 348 -34.49 15.06 -11.27
C THR A 348 -34.57 14.79 -9.78
N THR A 349 -34.04 15.65 -8.93
CA THR A 349 -34.15 15.38 -7.49
C THR A 349 -35.61 15.47 -7.03
N ASN A 350 -36.14 14.37 -6.51
CA ASN A 350 -37.51 14.26 -6.03
C ASN A 350 -37.55 13.55 -4.68
N ILE A 351 -37.71 14.34 -3.63
CA ILE A 351 -37.73 13.88 -2.24
C ILE A 351 -38.92 12.95 -1.97
N ALA A 352 -40.07 13.16 -2.63
CA ALA A 352 -41.24 12.30 -2.44
C ALA A 352 -41.02 10.86 -2.95
N THR A 353 -40.17 10.69 -3.96
CA THR A 353 -39.81 9.38 -4.55
C THR A 353 -38.38 9.00 -4.21
N ASN A 354 -37.80 9.56 -3.14
CA ASN A 354 -36.41 9.34 -2.71
C ASN A 354 -35.40 9.33 -3.86
N LEU A 355 -35.62 10.12 -4.91
CA LEU A 355 -34.69 10.26 -6.02
C LEU A 355 -33.73 11.37 -5.65
N ILE A 356 -32.67 11.03 -4.93
CA ILE A 356 -31.85 12.03 -4.24
C ILE A 356 -30.38 11.83 -4.60
N PHE A 357 -29.76 12.93 -5.02
CA PHE A 357 -28.32 13.11 -4.99
C PHE A 357 -27.98 14.17 -3.94
N GLY A 358 -26.99 13.90 -3.12
CA GLY A 358 -26.70 14.76 -1.98
C GLY A 358 -25.44 14.39 -1.22
N ALA A 359 -25.23 15.10 -0.11
CA ALA A 359 -24.18 14.82 0.84
C ALA A 359 -24.72 14.71 2.27
N ILE A 360 -23.99 14.01 3.13
CA ILE A 360 -24.31 13.79 4.54
C ILE A 360 -23.08 14.14 5.37
N VAL A 361 -23.29 14.85 6.48
CA VAL A 361 -22.30 15.01 7.55
C VAL A 361 -22.91 14.46 8.83
N ALA A 362 -22.32 13.40 9.38
CA ALA A 362 -22.85 12.70 10.54
C ALA A 362 -21.77 12.40 11.59
N ASP A 363 -22.08 12.58 12.87
CA ASP A 363 -21.21 12.20 14.01
C ASP A 363 -21.60 10.84 14.63
N GLY A 364 -22.66 10.21 14.11
CA GLY A 364 -23.26 8.97 14.62
C GLY A 364 -24.50 9.17 15.48
N THR A 365 -24.74 10.39 15.98
CA THR A 365 -25.93 10.78 16.76
C THR A 365 -26.79 11.80 15.99
N HIS A 366 -26.14 12.81 15.41
CA HIS A 366 -26.70 13.90 14.66
C HIS A 366 -26.33 13.76 13.18
N THR A 367 -27.25 14.14 12.29
CA THR A 367 -27.04 14.05 10.85
C THR A 367 -27.50 15.32 10.12
N LEU A 368 -26.60 15.92 9.34
CA LEU A 368 -26.93 16.95 8.37
C LEU A 368 -27.07 16.33 6.98
N TYR A 369 -28.25 16.48 6.38
CA TYR A 369 -28.51 16.08 4.99
C TYR A 369 -28.45 17.29 4.09
N TYR A 370 -27.58 17.28 3.10
CA TYR A 370 -27.52 18.25 2.01
C TYR A 370 -28.12 17.61 0.76
N ILE A 371 -29.29 18.07 0.34
CA ILE A 371 -30.01 17.56 -0.81
C ILE A 371 -29.85 18.55 -1.96
N PHE A 372 -29.25 18.12 -3.06
CA PHE A 372 -29.05 18.94 -4.25
C PHE A 372 -30.28 18.82 -5.14
N SER A 373 -31.04 19.90 -5.33
CA SER A 373 -32.33 19.84 -6.03
C SER A 373 -32.45 20.86 -7.16
N ASP A 374 -32.78 20.35 -8.34
CA ASP A 374 -33.13 21.14 -9.52
C ASP A 374 -34.58 21.66 -9.51
N ARG A 375 -35.36 21.30 -8.48
CA ARG A 375 -36.73 21.79 -8.27
C ARG A 375 -36.82 22.92 -7.25
N ALA A 376 -35.77 23.10 -6.43
CA ALA A 376 -35.72 24.20 -5.48
C ALA A 376 -35.24 25.47 -6.20
N THR A 377 -35.87 26.60 -5.88
CA THR A 377 -35.43 27.92 -6.38
C THR A 377 -34.54 28.65 -5.39
N GLN A 378 -34.61 28.27 -4.11
CA GLN A 378 -33.85 28.86 -3.02
C GLN A 378 -33.43 27.78 -2.03
N GLN A 379 -32.37 28.04 -1.28
CA GLN A 379 -31.93 27.13 -0.23
C GLN A 379 -32.92 27.14 0.93
N THR A 380 -33.29 25.95 1.43
CA THR A 380 -34.17 25.80 2.59
C THR A 380 -33.52 24.93 3.64
N ILE A 381 -33.64 25.30 4.91
CA ILE A 381 -33.13 24.54 6.06
C ILE A 381 -34.30 24.12 6.93
N THR A 382 -34.48 22.81 7.09
CA THR A 382 -35.54 22.21 7.91
C THR A 382 -34.89 21.46 9.09
N PRO A 383 -34.89 22.06 10.29
CA PRO A 383 -34.26 21.46 11.46
C PRO A 383 -35.16 20.44 12.18
N TYR A 384 -34.55 19.37 12.70
CA TYR A 384 -35.13 18.40 13.63
C TYR A 384 -34.11 18.09 14.74
N SER A 385 -34.57 17.46 15.82
CA SER A 385 -33.75 17.26 17.03
C SER A 385 -32.46 16.46 16.81
N ALA A 386 -32.47 15.45 15.92
CA ALA A 386 -31.33 14.59 15.62
C ALA A 386 -30.84 14.71 14.17
N ASN A 387 -31.53 15.50 13.36
CA ASN A 387 -31.32 15.54 11.93
C ASN A 387 -31.75 16.88 11.37
N THR A 388 -30.99 17.44 10.44
CA THR A 388 -31.37 18.69 9.77
C THR A 388 -31.19 18.51 8.27
N THR A 389 -32.20 18.89 7.51
CA THR A 389 -32.20 18.78 6.06
C THR A 389 -32.02 20.15 5.43
N VAL A 390 -31.03 20.26 4.55
CA VAL A 390 -30.69 21.46 3.78
C VAL A 390 -30.92 21.13 2.32
N ILE A 391 -31.88 21.78 1.68
CA ILE A 391 -32.12 21.63 0.24
C ILE A 391 -31.39 22.79 -0.43
N ILE A 392 -30.49 22.48 -1.36
CA ILE A 392 -29.68 23.45 -2.11
C ILE A 392 -30.14 23.44 -3.57
N PRO A 393 -30.48 24.60 -4.16
CA PRO A 393 -30.92 24.70 -5.54
C PRO A 393 -29.76 24.41 -6.51
N THR A 394 -30.02 23.62 -7.56
CA THR A 394 -29.04 23.25 -8.58
C THR A 394 -29.63 23.26 -9.98
N GLN A 395 -28.81 23.05 -11.00
CA GLN A 395 -29.22 22.94 -12.40
C GLN A 395 -28.92 21.55 -12.94
N ARG A 396 -29.89 20.96 -13.64
CA ARG A 396 -29.75 19.62 -14.21
C ARG A 396 -28.86 19.63 -15.45
N SER A 397 -28.12 18.54 -15.65
CA SER A 397 -27.29 18.30 -16.84
C SER A 397 -26.22 19.36 -17.08
N GLN A 398 -25.85 20.07 -16.03
CA GLN A 398 -24.81 21.10 -16.02
C GLN A 398 -23.89 20.87 -14.82
N TRP A 399 -22.68 21.40 -14.92
CA TRP A 399 -21.74 21.39 -13.81
C TRP A 399 -22.17 22.42 -12.75
N ASN A 400 -22.33 21.96 -11.52
CA ASN A 400 -22.71 22.74 -10.35
C ASN A 400 -21.56 22.73 -9.35
N SER A 401 -21.28 23.89 -8.74
CA SER A 401 -20.41 24.00 -7.57
C SER A 401 -21.25 24.36 -6.35
N VAL A 402 -21.23 23.52 -5.33
CA VAL A 402 -21.98 23.75 -4.08
C VAL A 402 -21.05 23.77 -2.89
N ASN A 403 -21.10 24.86 -2.13
CA ASN A 403 -20.36 25.00 -0.88
C ASN A 403 -21.19 24.48 0.29
N LEU A 404 -20.65 23.52 1.02
CA LEU A 404 -21.22 22.97 2.23
C LEU A 404 -20.50 23.58 3.42
N SER A 405 -21.25 24.24 4.30
CA SER A 405 -20.75 24.81 5.54
C SER A 405 -21.58 24.28 6.72
N PRO A 406 -21.20 23.14 7.32
CA PRO A 406 -21.99 22.52 8.38
C PRO A 406 -21.84 23.19 9.73
N GLN A 407 -20.70 23.83 10.04
CA GLN A 407 -20.45 24.43 11.35
C GLN A 407 -21.55 25.41 11.83
N PRO A 408 -22.03 26.36 10.99
CA PRO A 408 -23.09 27.28 11.43
C PRO A 408 -24.41 26.56 11.74
N ILE A 409 -24.77 25.55 10.94
CA ILE A 409 -26.00 24.77 11.11
C ILE A 409 -25.89 23.91 12.38
N TRP A 410 -24.74 23.28 12.58
CA TRP A 410 -24.43 22.48 13.76
C TRP A 410 -24.59 23.29 15.05
N ASN A 411 -23.99 24.48 15.08
CA ASN A 411 -24.07 25.40 16.22
C ASN A 411 -25.49 25.91 16.43
N ALA A 412 -26.24 26.21 15.36
CA ALA A 412 -27.62 26.68 15.46
C ALA A 412 -28.58 25.62 16.04
N GLN A 413 -28.26 24.33 15.88
CA GLN A 413 -29.00 23.24 16.53
C GLN A 413 -28.60 23.03 18.00
N GLY A 414 -27.58 23.75 18.50
CA GLY A 414 -27.05 23.56 19.85
C GLY A 414 -26.28 22.25 20.03
N TRP A 415 -25.86 21.61 18.94
CA TRP A 415 -25.10 20.37 18.99
C TRP A 415 -23.63 20.65 19.35
N ALA A 416 -23.05 19.82 20.21
CA ALA A 416 -21.62 19.90 20.54
C ALA A 416 -20.78 19.58 19.30
N THR A 417 -19.67 20.29 19.09
CA THR A 417 -18.76 20.06 17.96
C THR A 417 -18.05 18.70 18.12
N PRO A 418 -18.35 17.68 17.29
CA PRO A 418 -17.65 16.41 17.33
C PRO A 418 -16.20 16.54 16.85
N PRO A 419 -15.28 15.71 17.38
CA PRO A 419 -13.89 15.69 16.94
C PRO A 419 -13.75 15.14 15.51
N GLN A 420 -14.61 14.22 15.11
CA GLN A 420 -14.65 13.63 13.76
C GLN A 420 -16.08 13.40 13.33
N VAL A 421 -16.32 13.55 12.04
CA VAL A 421 -17.59 13.24 11.38
C VAL A 421 -17.35 12.37 10.15
N THR A 422 -18.39 11.68 9.73
CA THR A 422 -18.43 10.95 8.47
C THR A 422 -19.03 11.88 7.43
N PHE A 423 -18.22 12.30 6.47
CA PHE A 423 -18.67 12.96 5.26
C PHE A 423 -19.03 11.91 4.22
N THR A 424 -20.19 12.04 3.59
CA THR A 424 -20.68 11.09 2.60
C THR A 424 -21.30 11.82 1.43
N VAL A 425 -20.98 11.43 0.20
CA VAL A 425 -21.76 11.78 -1.00
C VAL A 425 -22.58 10.56 -1.38
N PHE A 426 -23.86 10.73 -1.70
CA PHE A 426 -24.75 9.61 -1.98
C PHE A 426 -25.69 9.86 -3.14
N LEU A 427 -26.11 8.75 -3.73
CA LEU A 427 -27.15 8.64 -4.74
C LEU A 427 -28.13 7.56 -4.28
N GLU A 428 -29.40 7.90 -4.16
CA GLU A 428 -30.46 6.97 -3.75
C GLU A 428 -31.71 7.10 -4.63
N SER A 429 -32.46 6.01 -4.73
CA SER A 429 -33.71 5.95 -5.48
C SER A 429 -34.68 4.94 -4.85
N ASN A 430 -35.98 5.26 -4.88
CA ASN A 430 -37.06 4.29 -4.69
C ASN A 430 -37.90 4.05 -5.95
N SER A 431 -37.47 4.58 -7.10
CA SER A 431 -38.14 4.42 -8.39
C SER A 431 -37.25 3.69 -9.40
N PRO A 432 -37.74 2.63 -10.07
CA PRO A 432 -36.98 1.94 -11.10
C PRO A 432 -36.44 2.90 -12.18
N GLY A 433 -35.19 2.72 -12.58
CA GLY A 433 -34.51 3.57 -13.56
C GLY A 433 -32.99 3.53 -13.43
N ILE A 434 -32.32 4.14 -14.40
CA ILE A 434 -30.87 4.33 -14.41
C ILE A 434 -30.59 5.80 -14.12
N TYR A 435 -29.87 6.05 -13.03
CA TYR A 435 -29.53 7.39 -12.56
C TYR A 435 -28.03 7.53 -12.48
N TYR A 436 -27.50 8.71 -12.81
CA TYR A 436 -26.08 8.96 -12.67
C TYR A 436 -25.78 10.38 -12.19
N ALA A 437 -24.69 10.47 -11.44
CA ALA A 437 -24.06 11.71 -11.01
C ALA A 437 -22.55 11.61 -11.23
N SER A 438 -21.91 12.66 -11.73
CA SER A 438 -20.47 12.74 -11.90
C SER A 438 -19.92 13.82 -10.97
N LEU A 439 -18.83 13.52 -10.28
CA LEU A 439 -18.07 14.46 -9.44
C LEU A 439 -16.63 14.49 -9.93
N ASP A 440 -16.04 15.67 -10.08
CA ASP A 440 -14.63 15.80 -10.45
C ASP A 440 -13.76 16.32 -9.30
N ASN A 441 -14.34 17.08 -8.36
CA ASN A 441 -13.60 17.67 -7.25
C ASN A 441 -14.50 17.86 -6.02
N ILE A 442 -13.94 17.53 -4.85
CA ILE A 442 -14.46 17.84 -3.53
C ILE A 442 -13.32 18.53 -2.79
N SER A 443 -13.33 19.85 -2.70
CA SER A 443 -12.18 20.60 -2.18
C SER A 443 -12.55 21.37 -0.90
N PRO A 444 -11.68 21.38 0.12
CA PRO A 444 -11.83 22.28 1.27
C PRO A 444 -11.88 23.75 0.82
N VAL A 445 -12.69 24.57 1.50
CA VAL A 445 -12.90 26.00 1.21
C VAL A 445 -12.31 26.88 2.29
#